data_AF-A0A928Q835-F1
#
_entry.id   AF-A0A928Q835-F1
#
_cell.length_a   1.000
_cell.length_b   1.000
_cell.length_c   1.000
_cell.angle_alpha   90.00
_cell.angle_beta   90.00
_cell.angle_gamma   90.00
#
_symmetry.space_group_name_H-M   'P 1'
#
loop_
_entity.id
_entity.type
_entity.pdbx_description
1 polymer ?
#
loop_
_entity_poly.entity_id
_entity_poly.type
_entity_poly.pdbx_seq_one_letter_code
_entity_poly.pdbx_strand_id
1 'polypeptide(L)'
;MNLKVKANRNFRKVNRSKKRYIVMKGSAGSGKSADTAQHYILRLMSEKGRNLVAMRKSDITNRDSTFAELTGAIYRMFGSNADKYWQINQSPLKLTCRHNGNQIIFRGMNDDKQREKLKSITFSHGKLTDVWLEEATEFTQADFEIIDDRLRGELPKGQFYQIRMTFNPVNKNHWIKKVFFDIPDENVLTHHSTYLQNRFIDDAYRARMERRKLVDPEGYQIYGLGEWGETGGLILHNWETAEISQELNDYDDIAIGQDFGFNHANAILLLGFKDDNVYILSEIYEYEKDTSELLELAEKCGLPKNREMWCDSAEPDRIKMWKKAGYRAKAVTKEKSTAQKYQAAQIDWLKQRKIFVHTSCKNTISELSQWKWKKDEKTGEYLDEPVPFLDDAMAALRYGVERWRKKKKWLL
;
A
#
# COMPACT_ATOMS: atom_id res chain seq x y z
N MET A 1 -10.04 -2.72 35.81
CA MET A 1 -10.49 -3.78 34.87
C MET A 1 -9.32 -4.71 34.61
N ASN A 2 -9.52 -6.02 34.71
CA ASN A 2 -8.51 -7.00 34.33
C ASN A 2 -8.73 -7.42 32.88
N LEU A 3 -7.90 -6.90 31.97
CA LEU A 3 -7.91 -7.26 30.56
C LEU A 3 -6.92 -8.40 30.28
N LYS A 4 -7.39 -9.46 29.61
CA LYS A 4 -6.52 -10.52 29.09
C LYS A 4 -6.39 -10.37 27.58
N VAL A 5 -5.24 -9.88 27.13
CA VAL A 5 -4.97 -9.61 25.72
C VAL A 5 -3.93 -10.59 25.18
N LYS A 6 -4.22 -11.23 24.04
CA LYS A 6 -3.25 -12.10 23.37
C LYS A 6 -2.24 -11.24 22.59
N ALA A 7 -0.96 -11.59 22.63
CA ALA A 7 0.10 -10.86 21.92
C ALA A 7 1.19 -11.80 21.41
N ASN A 8 1.94 -11.36 20.39
CA ASN A 8 3.15 -12.05 19.94
C ASN A 8 4.34 -11.68 20.86
N ARG A 9 5.12 -12.67 21.29
CA ARG A 9 6.20 -12.48 22.27
C ARG A 9 7.32 -11.58 21.74
N ASN A 10 7.59 -11.62 20.45
CA ASN A 10 8.66 -10.88 19.78
C ASN A 10 8.50 -9.35 19.88
N PHE A 11 7.29 -8.82 20.11
CA PHE A 11 7.07 -7.38 20.30
C PHE A 11 7.21 -6.90 21.74
N ARG A 12 7.47 -7.79 22.72
CA ARG A 12 7.56 -7.42 24.14
C ARG A 12 8.60 -6.32 24.42
N LYS A 13 9.77 -6.37 23.78
CA LYS A 13 10.84 -5.36 23.95
C LYS A 13 10.38 -4.00 23.39
N VAL A 14 9.78 -4.02 22.21
CA VAL A 14 9.22 -2.84 21.53
C VAL A 14 8.19 -2.15 22.41
N ASN A 15 7.24 -2.90 22.96
CA ASN A 15 6.13 -2.37 23.75
C ASN A 15 6.52 -1.87 25.15
N ARG A 16 7.72 -2.21 25.63
CA ARG A 16 8.26 -1.71 26.90
C ARG A 16 9.24 -0.55 26.73
N SER A 17 9.64 -0.25 25.50
CA SER A 17 10.64 0.75 25.20
C SER A 17 10.09 2.17 25.36
N LYS A 18 10.88 3.02 26.01
CA LYS A 18 10.65 4.48 26.11
C LYS A 18 11.55 5.29 25.17
N LYS A 19 12.29 4.61 24.29
CA LYS A 19 13.13 5.28 23.29
C LYS A 19 12.30 6.18 22.37
N ARG A 20 12.90 7.27 21.89
CA ARG A 20 12.23 8.24 21.02
C ARG A 20 11.79 7.61 19.71
N TYR A 21 12.62 6.75 19.10
CA TYR A 21 12.30 6.12 17.83
C TYR A 21 12.17 4.61 17.98
N ILE A 22 11.03 4.08 17.57
CA ILE A 22 10.74 2.65 17.50
C ILE A 22 10.53 2.28 16.04
N VAL A 23 11.52 1.62 15.44
CA VAL A 23 11.57 1.42 13.98
C VAL A 23 11.42 -0.06 13.65
N MET A 24 10.23 -0.46 13.25
CA MET A 24 9.83 -1.86 13.10
C MET A 24 9.79 -2.26 11.62
N LYS A 25 10.86 -2.90 11.15
CA LYS A 25 10.85 -3.58 9.84
C LYS A 25 10.26 -4.97 9.97
N GLY A 26 9.71 -5.53 8.88
CA GLY A 26 9.36 -6.94 8.87
C GLY A 26 8.59 -7.37 7.65
N SER A 27 8.27 -8.66 7.60
CA SER A 27 7.52 -9.29 6.52
C SER A 27 6.05 -8.85 6.50
N ALA A 28 5.35 -9.11 5.39
CA ALA A 28 3.90 -9.10 5.39
C ALA A 28 3.39 -10.17 6.38
N GLY A 29 2.25 -9.92 7.02
CA GLY A 29 1.66 -10.87 7.99
C GLY A 29 2.46 -11.04 9.30
N SER A 30 3.51 -10.27 9.56
CA SER A 30 4.32 -10.42 10.78
C SER A 30 3.66 -9.89 12.07
N GLY A 31 2.51 -9.21 11.95
CA GLY A 31 1.72 -8.71 13.07
C GLY A 31 2.13 -7.33 13.61
N LYS A 32 2.99 -6.58 12.90
CA LYS A 32 3.48 -5.24 13.31
C LYS A 32 2.36 -4.24 13.61
N SER A 33 1.45 -4.06 12.65
CA SER A 33 0.37 -3.06 12.72
C SER A 33 -0.66 -3.45 13.80
N ALA A 34 -1.04 -4.73 13.85
CA ALA A 34 -1.94 -5.26 14.87
C ALA A 34 -1.37 -5.13 16.30
N ASP A 35 -0.10 -5.44 16.51
CA ASP A 35 0.56 -5.26 17.81
C ASP A 35 0.67 -3.78 18.18
N THR A 36 1.01 -2.92 17.22
CA THR A 36 1.14 -1.47 17.43
C THR A 36 -0.19 -0.84 17.83
N ALA A 37 -1.28 -1.17 17.13
CA ALA A 37 -2.62 -0.71 17.47
C ALA A 37 -3.01 -1.19 18.88
N GLN A 38 -2.83 -2.49 19.16
CA GLN A 38 -3.11 -3.07 20.47
C GLN A 38 -2.34 -2.37 21.59
N HIS A 39 -1.05 -2.12 21.37
CA HIS A 39 -0.19 -1.42 22.32
C HIS A 39 -0.67 0.02 22.58
N TYR A 40 -1.04 0.78 21.54
CA TYR A 40 -1.51 2.15 21.71
C TYR A 40 -2.85 2.23 22.45
N ILE A 41 -3.79 1.31 22.19
CA ILE A 41 -5.04 1.26 22.96
C ILE A 41 -4.74 1.05 24.45
N LEU A 42 -3.85 0.11 24.80
CA LEU A 42 -3.48 -0.13 26.19
C LEU A 42 -2.76 1.08 26.81
N ARG A 43 -1.74 1.62 26.13
CA ARG A 43 -0.96 2.77 26.62
C ARG A 43 -1.85 3.99 26.87
N LEU A 44 -2.70 4.34 25.92
CA LEU A 44 -3.54 5.53 26.02
C LEU A 44 -4.67 5.36 27.04
N MET A 45 -5.06 4.13 27.38
CA MET A 45 -5.97 3.90 28.51
C MET A 45 -5.26 4.00 29.86
N SER A 46 -4.01 3.53 29.96
CA SER A 46 -3.26 3.49 31.24
C SER A 46 -2.54 4.78 31.58
N GLU A 47 -2.05 5.53 30.59
CA GLU A 47 -1.19 6.70 30.78
C GLU A 47 -1.93 8.00 30.46
N LYS A 48 -2.54 8.63 31.46
CA LYS A 48 -3.27 9.90 31.31
C LYS A 48 -2.39 11.03 30.75
N GLY A 49 -2.96 11.84 29.87
CA GLY A 49 -2.34 13.03 29.31
C GLY A 49 -1.47 12.79 28.07
N ARG A 50 -1.56 11.59 27.49
CA ARG A 50 -0.85 11.18 26.27
C ARG A 50 -1.80 11.13 25.10
N ASN A 51 -1.38 11.62 23.96
CA ASN A 51 -2.18 11.58 22.74
C ASN A 51 -1.36 11.09 21.55
N LEU A 52 -2.06 10.45 20.62
CA LEU A 52 -1.49 9.84 19.41
C LEU A 52 -1.95 10.57 18.15
N VAL A 53 -1.01 10.81 17.25
CA VAL A 53 -1.30 11.06 15.84
C VAL A 53 -0.92 9.80 15.05
N ALA A 54 -1.91 9.10 14.50
CA ALA A 54 -1.69 8.01 13.56
C ALA A 54 -1.65 8.57 12.13
N MET A 55 -0.68 8.12 11.34
CA MET A 55 -0.42 8.69 10.03
C MET A 55 -0.16 7.62 8.98
N ARG A 56 -0.70 7.91 7.79
CA ARG A 56 -0.37 7.35 6.49
C ARG A 56 0.11 8.48 5.60
N LYS A 57 0.78 8.19 4.48
CA LYS A 57 1.19 9.27 3.55
C LYS A 57 -0.02 10.05 3.04
N SER A 58 -1.11 9.38 2.66
CA SER A 58 -2.37 10.00 2.26
C SER A 58 -3.43 9.98 3.37
N ASP A 59 -4.04 11.13 3.66
CA ASP A 59 -5.03 11.30 4.73
C ASP A 59 -6.21 10.34 4.61
N ILE A 60 -6.73 10.19 3.38
CA ILE A 60 -7.91 9.35 3.06
C ILE A 60 -7.63 7.88 3.40
N THR A 61 -6.39 7.43 3.23
CA THR A 61 -6.02 6.03 3.45
C THR A 61 -6.04 5.62 4.92
N ASN A 62 -6.03 6.57 5.86
CA ASN A 62 -6.11 6.26 7.29
C ASN A 62 -7.42 5.53 7.66
N ARG A 63 -8.54 5.82 6.97
CA ARG A 63 -9.86 5.25 7.26
C ARG A 63 -9.84 3.73 7.24
N ASP A 64 -9.30 3.16 6.16
CA ASP A 64 -9.29 1.71 5.90
C ASP A 64 -7.97 1.05 6.36
N SER A 65 -7.08 1.79 7.01
CA SER A 65 -5.81 1.28 7.55
C SER A 65 -5.71 1.50 9.06
N THR A 66 -5.00 2.54 9.51
CA THR A 66 -4.72 2.78 10.93
C THR A 66 -5.98 2.96 11.76
N PHE A 67 -7.03 3.61 11.22
CA PHE A 67 -8.30 3.78 11.94
C PHE A 67 -9.02 2.45 12.09
N ALA A 68 -9.11 1.66 11.02
CA ALA A 68 -9.68 0.32 11.04
C ALA A 68 -8.90 -0.60 12.00
N GLU A 69 -7.57 -0.56 12.01
CA GLU A 69 -6.74 -1.40 12.87
C GLU A 69 -6.88 -1.04 14.35
N LEU A 70 -6.88 0.25 14.69
CA LEU A 70 -7.10 0.73 16.07
C LEU A 70 -8.52 0.41 16.56
N THR A 71 -9.52 0.63 15.71
CA THR A 71 -10.91 0.31 16.00
C THR A 71 -11.08 -1.20 16.19
N GLY A 72 -10.45 -2.01 15.32
CA GLY A 72 -10.39 -3.46 15.46
C GLY A 72 -9.74 -3.90 16.77
N ALA A 73 -8.64 -3.25 17.19
CA ALA A 73 -8.01 -3.51 18.47
C ALA A 73 -8.94 -3.21 19.66
N ILE A 74 -9.69 -2.11 19.61
CA ILE A 74 -10.70 -1.76 20.63
C ILE A 74 -11.77 -2.86 20.69
N TYR A 75 -12.37 -3.23 19.56
CA TYR A 75 -13.42 -4.27 19.54
C TYR A 75 -12.90 -5.64 19.98
N ARG A 76 -11.68 -6.02 19.59
CA ARG A 76 -11.05 -7.27 20.06
C ARG A 76 -10.85 -7.30 21.58
N MET A 77 -10.59 -6.15 22.22
CA MET A 77 -10.37 -6.06 23.66
C MET A 77 -11.67 -6.00 24.46
N PHE A 78 -12.69 -5.30 23.97
CA PHE A 78 -13.87 -4.94 24.76
C PHE A 78 -15.17 -5.56 24.25
N GLY A 79 -15.20 -6.09 23.03
CA GLY A 79 -16.40 -6.62 22.39
C GLY A 79 -17.53 -5.60 22.40
N SER A 80 -18.71 -6.03 22.84
CA SER A 80 -19.90 -5.19 22.98
C SER A 80 -19.76 -4.04 23.99
N ASN A 81 -18.71 -4.04 24.82
CA ASN A 81 -18.44 -2.98 25.79
C ASN A 81 -17.52 -1.88 25.25
N ALA A 82 -17.12 -1.91 23.97
CA ALA A 82 -16.20 -0.93 23.36
C ALA A 82 -16.62 0.53 23.65
N ASP A 83 -17.91 0.85 23.45
CA ASP A 83 -18.43 2.21 23.59
C ASP A 83 -18.40 2.74 25.03
N LYS A 84 -18.27 1.86 26.03
CA LYS A 84 -18.09 2.25 27.44
C LYS A 84 -16.70 2.84 27.68
N TYR A 85 -15.70 2.43 26.90
CA TYR A 85 -14.30 2.81 27.10
C TYR A 85 -13.80 3.80 26.08
N TRP A 86 -14.29 3.70 24.84
CA TRP A 86 -13.86 4.52 23.72
C TRP A 86 -15.04 5.16 23.01
N GLN A 87 -14.89 6.44 22.68
CA GLN A 87 -15.75 7.12 21.72
C GLN A 87 -15.08 7.05 20.35
N ILE A 88 -15.78 6.44 19.37
CA ILE A 88 -15.28 6.21 18.01
C ILE A 88 -16.04 7.14 17.05
N ASN A 89 -15.34 8.13 16.48
CA ASN A 89 -15.92 9.07 15.52
C ASN A 89 -15.35 8.82 14.11
N GLN A 90 -16.23 8.77 13.11
CA GLN A 90 -15.84 8.60 11.70
C GLN A 90 -15.70 9.91 10.91
N SER A 91 -16.25 11.01 11.44
CA SER A 91 -16.16 12.34 10.84
C SER A 91 -16.15 13.42 11.92
N PRO A 92 -15.01 14.09 12.19
CA PRO A 92 -13.66 13.70 11.75
C PRO A 92 -13.24 12.35 12.35
N LEU A 93 -12.32 11.63 11.69
CA LEU A 93 -11.70 10.42 12.24
C LEU A 93 -11.02 10.76 13.58
N LYS A 94 -11.54 10.19 14.67
CA LYS A 94 -11.03 10.43 16.02
C LYS A 94 -11.46 9.32 16.96
N LEU A 95 -10.55 8.86 17.80
CA LEU A 95 -10.83 7.96 18.91
C LEU A 95 -10.57 8.69 20.21
N THR A 96 -11.48 8.64 21.18
CA THR A 96 -11.28 9.29 22.49
C THR A 96 -11.51 8.28 23.61
N CYS A 97 -10.52 8.11 24.49
CA CYS A 97 -10.65 7.30 25.68
C CYS A 97 -11.55 8.03 26.68
N ARG A 98 -12.72 7.45 26.99
CA ARG A 98 -13.71 8.08 27.87
C ARG A 98 -13.23 8.24 29.31
N HIS A 99 -12.32 7.39 29.76
CA HIS A 99 -11.87 7.37 31.14
C HIS A 99 -10.95 8.55 31.49
N ASN A 100 -10.06 8.94 30.57
CA ASN A 100 -9.00 9.91 30.86
C ASN A 100 -8.91 11.08 29.85
N GLY A 101 -9.72 11.04 28.78
CA GLY A 101 -9.79 12.09 27.76
C GLY A 101 -8.70 12.02 26.70
N ASN A 102 -7.76 11.06 26.77
CA ASN A 102 -6.72 10.87 25.75
C ASN A 102 -7.34 10.59 24.39
N GLN A 103 -6.70 11.08 23.33
CA GLN A 103 -7.23 11.03 21.98
C GLN A 103 -6.23 10.43 20.99
N ILE A 104 -6.79 9.82 19.95
CA ILE A 104 -6.11 9.44 18.72
C ILE A 104 -6.74 10.24 17.59
N ILE A 105 -5.91 10.95 16.84
CA ILE A 105 -6.31 11.61 15.60
C ILE A 105 -5.52 11.06 14.42
N PHE A 106 -6.07 11.25 13.22
CA PHE A 106 -5.54 10.69 11.99
C PHE A 106 -5.16 11.81 11.04
N ARG A 107 -3.97 11.74 10.44
CA ARG A 107 -3.46 12.76 9.53
C ARG A 107 -2.69 12.14 8.37
N GLY A 108 -2.81 12.74 7.20
CA GLY A 108 -1.93 12.53 6.06
C GLY A 108 -0.83 13.58 5.94
N MET A 109 0.06 13.40 4.96
CA MET A 109 1.13 14.33 4.60
C MET A 109 1.39 14.34 3.08
N ASN A 110 0.36 14.12 2.27
CA ASN A 110 0.50 13.96 0.83
C ASN A 110 0.71 15.30 0.11
N ASP A 111 0.10 16.36 0.63
CA ASP A 111 0.11 17.70 0.05
C ASP A 111 0.41 18.78 1.11
N ASP A 112 0.65 20.01 0.66
CA ASP A 112 0.99 21.13 1.53
C ASP A 112 -0.12 21.47 2.52
N LYS A 113 -1.38 21.35 2.12
CA LYS A 113 -2.53 21.59 3.00
C LYS A 113 -2.56 20.58 4.15
N GLN A 114 -2.21 19.33 3.90
CA GLN A 114 -2.05 18.29 4.92
C GLN A 114 -0.84 18.58 5.83
N ARG A 115 0.29 19.00 5.27
CA ARG A 115 1.47 19.43 6.05
C ARG A 115 1.15 20.58 7.00
N GLU A 116 0.44 21.62 6.52
CA GLU A 116 0.04 22.76 7.35
C GLU A 116 -0.86 22.35 8.52
N LYS A 117 -1.77 21.38 8.31
CA LYS A 117 -2.62 20.84 9.39
C LYS A 117 -1.84 20.15 10.50
N LEU A 118 -0.60 19.68 10.25
CA LEU A 118 0.26 19.09 11.28
C LEU A 118 0.84 20.16 12.22
N LYS A 119 1.03 21.39 11.74
CA LYS A 119 1.64 22.47 12.53
C LYS A 119 0.76 22.94 13.69
N SER A 120 -0.56 22.78 13.57
CA SER A 120 -1.57 23.26 14.52
C SER A 120 -2.25 22.16 15.35
N ILE A 121 -1.65 20.96 15.45
CA ILE A 121 -2.22 19.87 16.24
C ILE A 121 -2.24 20.24 17.72
N THR A 122 -3.44 20.31 18.28
CA THR A 122 -3.68 20.49 19.70
C THR A 122 -4.70 19.44 20.18
N PHE A 123 -4.60 19.08 21.46
CA PHE A 123 -5.48 18.13 22.10
C PHE A 123 -6.20 18.80 23.26
N SER A 124 -7.46 18.43 23.50
CA SER A 124 -8.24 19.03 24.59
C SER A 124 -7.73 18.61 25.96
N HIS A 125 -7.11 17.44 26.06
CA HIS A 125 -6.52 16.90 27.28
C HIS A 125 -5.12 16.36 27.01
N GLY A 126 -4.12 16.78 27.78
CA GLY A 126 -2.75 16.30 27.62
C GLY A 126 -1.98 16.91 26.44
N LYS A 127 -0.84 16.30 26.11
CA LYS A 127 0.05 16.75 25.02
C LYS A 127 0.09 15.71 23.91
N LEU A 128 0.52 16.13 22.72
CA LEU A 128 0.95 15.20 21.69
C LEU A 128 2.23 14.53 22.17
N THR A 129 2.20 13.22 22.42
CA THR A 129 3.37 12.46 22.93
C THR A 129 3.78 11.33 22.01
N ASP A 130 2.85 10.84 21.19
CA ASP A 130 3.07 9.65 20.38
C ASP A 130 2.68 9.94 18.92
N VAL A 131 3.50 9.46 17.99
CA VAL A 131 3.19 9.42 16.55
C VAL A 131 3.39 7.99 16.05
N TRP A 132 2.47 7.52 15.22
CA TRP A 132 2.59 6.26 14.50
C TRP A 132 2.59 6.51 13.00
N LEU A 133 3.70 6.17 12.34
CA LEU A 133 3.83 6.17 10.89
C LEU A 133 3.64 4.73 10.37
N GLU A 134 2.47 4.47 9.80
CA GLU A 134 2.14 3.20 9.15
C GLU A 134 2.55 3.25 7.68
N GLU A 135 3.16 2.17 7.19
CA GLU A 135 3.89 2.11 5.91
C GLU A 135 4.86 3.29 5.78
N ALA A 136 5.75 3.41 6.77
CA ALA A 136 6.68 4.53 6.90
C ALA A 136 7.57 4.75 5.66
N THR A 137 7.74 3.74 4.79
CA THR A 137 8.44 3.86 3.50
C THR A 137 7.74 4.76 2.48
N GLU A 138 6.47 5.10 2.67
CA GLU A 138 5.75 6.08 1.84
C GLU A 138 6.10 7.54 2.19
N PHE A 139 6.73 7.77 3.34
CA PHE A 139 7.13 9.10 3.79
C PHE A 139 8.54 9.42 3.32
N THR A 140 8.77 10.67 2.94
CA THR A 140 10.13 11.19 2.69
C THR A 140 10.83 11.50 4.01
N GLN A 141 12.16 11.60 4.00
CA GLN A 141 12.89 12.04 5.19
C GLN A 141 12.47 13.45 5.63
N ALA A 142 12.21 14.37 4.69
CA ALA A 142 11.74 15.72 5.01
C ALA A 142 10.36 15.72 5.69
N ASP A 143 9.47 14.80 5.31
CA ASP A 143 8.19 14.59 6.01
C ASP A 143 8.43 14.21 7.47
N PHE A 144 9.33 13.25 7.68
CA PHE A 144 9.69 12.77 9.01
C PHE A 144 10.25 13.88 9.90
N GLU A 145 11.18 14.72 9.42
CA GLU A 145 11.75 15.82 10.21
C GLU A 145 10.66 16.81 10.69
N ILE A 146 9.72 17.17 9.80
CA ILE A 146 8.60 18.07 10.15
C ILE A 146 7.70 17.46 11.23
N ILE A 147 7.47 16.15 11.15
CA ILE A 147 6.68 15.39 12.13
C ILE A 147 7.42 15.35 13.47
N ASP A 148 8.71 15.05 13.45
CA ASP A 148 9.52 14.92 14.64
C ASP A 148 9.64 16.24 15.41
N ASP A 149 9.71 17.37 14.68
CA ASP A 149 9.62 18.72 15.24
C ASP A 149 8.34 18.97 16.04
N ARG A 150 7.25 18.23 15.78
CA ARG A 150 5.99 18.38 16.53
C ARG A 150 6.09 17.78 17.94
N LEU A 151 7.02 16.86 18.18
CA LEU A 151 7.23 16.19 19.47
C LEU A 151 8.28 16.93 20.31
N ARG A 152 7.86 18.08 20.86
CA ARG A 152 8.70 19.01 21.61
C ARG A 152 7.98 19.64 22.81
N GLY A 153 8.77 20.15 23.76
CA GLY A 153 8.30 20.84 24.96
C GLY A 153 8.50 20.02 26.23
N GLU A 154 8.23 20.63 27.38
CA GLU A 154 8.28 19.95 28.67
C GLU A 154 7.07 19.03 28.84
N LEU A 155 7.35 17.79 29.26
CA LEU A 155 6.34 16.79 29.55
C LEU A 155 6.21 16.56 31.06
N PRO A 156 5.00 16.24 31.55
CA PRO A 156 4.81 15.75 32.91
C PRO A 156 5.72 14.56 33.22
N LYS A 157 6.13 14.46 34.50
CA LYS A 157 7.02 13.37 34.97
C LYS A 157 6.49 12.00 34.57
N GLY A 158 7.34 11.21 33.90
CA GLY A 158 7.05 9.85 33.47
C GLY A 158 6.54 9.72 32.04
N GLN A 159 6.14 10.82 31.39
CA GLN A 159 5.83 10.86 29.96
C GLN A 159 7.11 11.08 29.13
N PHE A 160 7.04 10.73 27.84
CA PHE A 160 8.13 10.84 26.88
C PHE A 160 7.58 10.93 25.46
N TYR A 161 8.34 11.52 24.54
CA TYR A 161 8.00 11.55 23.12
C TYR A 161 8.40 10.23 22.44
N GLN A 162 7.55 9.71 21.56
CA GLN A 162 7.86 8.52 20.78
C GLN A 162 7.25 8.55 19.37
N ILE A 163 8.09 8.33 18.35
CA ILE A 163 7.65 7.97 17.00
C ILE A 163 7.82 6.47 16.83
N ARG A 164 6.76 5.80 16.38
CA ARG A 164 6.79 4.41 15.97
C ARG A 164 6.58 4.30 14.47
N MET A 165 7.43 3.54 13.80
CA MET A 165 7.38 3.26 12.37
C MET A 165 7.16 1.78 12.13
N THR A 166 6.26 1.45 11.22
CA THR A 166 5.97 0.08 10.78
C THR A 166 5.98 0.05 9.26
N PHE A 167 6.77 -0.86 8.68
CA PHE A 167 6.92 -0.94 7.22
C PHE A 167 7.49 -2.28 6.76
N ASN A 168 7.38 -2.54 5.46
CA ASN A 168 8.06 -3.63 4.77
C ASN A 168 9.34 -3.08 4.09
N PRO A 169 10.51 -3.72 4.24
CA PRO A 169 11.80 -3.14 3.83
C PRO A 169 12.11 -3.33 2.33
N VAL A 170 11.28 -2.78 1.45
CA VAL A 170 11.36 -3.02 -0.01
C VAL A 170 12.61 -2.49 -0.69
N ASN A 171 13.28 -1.48 -0.13
CA ASN A 171 14.42 -0.80 -0.76
C ASN A 171 15.60 -0.65 0.21
N LYS A 172 16.73 -1.33 -0.06
CA LYS A 172 17.96 -1.22 0.74
C LYS A 172 18.61 0.17 0.75
N ASN A 173 18.29 1.05 -0.20
CA ASN A 173 18.80 2.41 -0.25
C ASN A 173 17.88 3.44 0.45
N HIS A 174 16.78 2.98 1.04
CA HIS A 174 15.79 3.84 1.68
C HIS A 174 16.37 4.63 2.86
N TRP A 175 15.94 5.89 3.03
CA TRP A 175 16.46 6.79 4.06
C TRP A 175 16.30 6.22 5.48
N ILE A 176 15.18 5.53 5.78
CA ILE A 176 14.95 4.87 7.07
C ILE A 176 16.09 3.91 7.42
N LYS A 177 16.61 3.14 6.45
CA LYS A 177 17.73 2.23 6.71
C LYS A 177 18.98 3.01 7.09
N LYS A 178 19.33 4.02 6.29
CA LYS A 178 20.51 4.87 6.50
C LYS A 178 20.46 5.58 7.85
N VAL A 179 19.31 6.14 8.21
CA VAL A 179 19.14 6.95 9.43
C VAL A 179 19.03 6.10 10.69
N PHE A 180 18.30 4.97 10.66
CA PHE A 180 17.96 4.24 11.88
C PHE A 180 18.57 2.85 12.02
N PHE A 181 19.03 2.22 10.93
CA PHE A 181 19.60 0.88 10.97
C PHE A 181 21.11 0.88 10.79
N ASP A 182 21.63 1.76 9.95
CA ASP A 182 23.06 1.80 9.63
C ASP A 182 23.86 2.67 10.59
N ILE A 183 23.19 3.57 11.32
CA ILE A 183 23.79 4.46 12.34
C ILE A 183 23.30 4.02 13.73
N PRO A 184 24.21 3.62 14.64
CA PRO A 184 23.86 3.35 16.02
C PRO A 184 23.39 4.62 16.75
N ASP A 185 22.25 4.56 17.42
CA ASP A 185 21.71 5.65 18.23
C ASP A 185 21.01 5.10 19.50
N GLU A 186 21.36 5.65 20.65
CA GLU A 186 20.77 5.29 21.94
C GLU A 186 19.27 5.59 22.02
N ASN A 187 18.77 6.56 21.25
CA ASN A 187 17.37 6.93 21.13
C ASN A 187 16.57 6.07 20.14
N VAL A 188 17.22 5.13 19.45
CA VAL A 188 16.57 4.26 18.44
C VAL A 188 16.46 2.82 18.95
N LEU A 189 15.27 2.23 18.82
CA LEU A 189 15.07 0.78 18.92
C LEU A 189 14.59 0.27 17.56
N THR A 190 15.48 -0.41 16.85
CA THR A 190 15.11 -1.18 15.67
C THR A 190 14.51 -2.53 16.07
N HIS A 191 13.57 -3.01 15.25
CA HIS A 191 12.92 -4.31 15.42
C HIS A 191 12.70 -4.98 14.07
N HIS A 192 12.78 -6.31 14.06
CA HIS A 192 12.51 -7.16 12.91
C HIS A 192 11.50 -8.23 13.29
N SER A 193 10.50 -8.44 12.43
CA SER A 193 9.48 -9.48 12.60
C SER A 193 9.13 -10.17 11.30
N THR A 194 8.77 -11.44 11.39
CA THR A 194 8.30 -12.25 10.23
C THR A 194 6.98 -12.95 10.53
N TYR A 195 6.26 -13.39 9.49
CA TYR A 195 5.04 -14.19 9.63
C TYR A 195 5.28 -15.49 10.41
N LEU A 196 6.51 -16.03 10.35
CA LEU A 196 6.91 -17.23 11.09
C LEU A 196 6.78 -17.06 12.61
N GLN A 197 6.96 -15.83 13.11
CA GLN A 197 6.86 -15.49 14.53
C GLN A 197 5.46 -15.06 14.94
N ASN A 198 4.55 -14.84 13.97
CA ASN A 198 3.19 -14.46 14.23
C ASN A 198 2.36 -15.69 14.57
N ARG A 199 1.92 -15.79 15.83
CA ARG A 199 1.10 -16.90 16.32
C ARG A 199 -0.36 -16.84 15.88
N PHE A 200 -0.78 -15.74 15.26
CA PHE A 200 -2.14 -15.50 14.78
C PHE A 200 -2.27 -15.67 13.26
N ILE A 201 -1.18 -16.00 12.58
CA ILE A 201 -1.22 -16.27 11.14
C ILE A 201 -1.86 -17.65 10.90
N ASP A 202 -2.79 -17.73 9.96
CA ASP A 202 -3.42 -18.98 9.56
C ASP A 202 -2.54 -19.82 8.62
N ASP A 203 -2.93 -21.08 8.44
CA ASP A 203 -2.18 -22.03 7.61
C ASP A 203 -2.27 -21.71 6.11
N ALA A 204 -3.35 -21.04 5.67
CA ALA A 204 -3.49 -20.62 4.27
C ALA A 204 -2.45 -19.56 3.90
N TYR A 205 -2.22 -18.59 4.77
CA TYR A 205 -1.17 -17.59 4.60
C TYR A 205 0.23 -18.22 4.66
N ARG A 206 0.44 -19.20 5.54
CA ARG A 206 1.70 -19.96 5.55
C ARG A 206 1.93 -20.64 4.21
N ALA A 207 0.94 -21.36 3.69
CA ALA A 207 1.03 -22.01 2.38
C ALA A 207 1.29 -21.01 1.24
N ARG A 208 0.65 -19.83 1.28
CA ARG A 208 0.91 -18.73 0.34
C ARG A 208 2.38 -18.28 0.39
N MET A 209 2.95 -18.11 1.58
CA MET A 209 4.35 -17.71 1.74
C MET A 209 5.32 -18.82 1.30
N GLU A 210 5.01 -20.09 1.55
CA GLU A 210 5.81 -21.22 1.03
C GLU A 210 5.75 -21.30 -0.50
N ARG A 211 4.58 -21.08 -1.12
CA ARG A 211 4.49 -20.93 -2.57
C ARG A 211 5.34 -19.77 -3.06
N ARG A 212 5.28 -18.61 -2.39
CA ARG A 212 6.11 -17.43 -2.74
C ARG A 212 7.60 -17.76 -2.70
N LYS A 213 8.04 -18.50 -1.69
CA LYS A 213 9.44 -18.94 -1.58
C LYS A 213 9.92 -19.74 -2.80
N LEU A 214 9.03 -20.48 -3.45
CA LEU A 214 9.34 -21.27 -4.65
C LEU A 214 9.28 -20.42 -5.94
N VAL A 215 8.31 -19.52 -6.06
CA VAL A 215 8.04 -18.80 -7.33
C VAL A 215 8.68 -17.41 -7.42
N ASP A 216 8.96 -16.78 -6.27
CA ASP A 216 9.62 -15.48 -6.13
C ASP A 216 10.52 -15.49 -4.87
N PRO A 217 11.66 -16.21 -4.91
CA PRO A 217 12.57 -16.34 -3.76
C PRO A 217 13.06 -14.98 -3.24
N GLU A 218 13.33 -14.03 -4.14
CA GLU A 218 13.76 -12.68 -3.79
C GLU A 218 12.66 -11.88 -3.09
N GLY A 219 11.43 -11.87 -3.61
CA GLY A 219 10.34 -11.20 -2.89
C GLY A 219 9.89 -11.97 -1.65
N TYR A 220 10.17 -13.27 -1.54
CA TYR A 220 10.08 -13.97 -0.26
C TYR A 220 11.09 -13.46 0.76
N GLN A 221 12.33 -13.09 0.36
CA GLN A 221 13.26 -12.43 1.29
C GLN A 221 12.65 -11.16 1.88
N ILE A 222 11.98 -10.35 1.07
CA ILE A 222 11.39 -9.07 1.50
C ILE A 222 10.09 -9.30 2.30
N TYR A 223 9.10 -9.94 1.69
CA TYR A 223 7.74 -10.01 2.23
C TYR A 223 7.46 -11.26 3.06
N GLY A 224 8.32 -12.28 2.99
CA GLY A 224 8.29 -13.46 3.85
C GLY A 224 9.28 -13.36 5.02
N LEU A 225 10.51 -12.94 4.74
CA LEU A 225 11.58 -12.85 5.75
C LEU A 225 11.84 -11.44 6.27
N GLY A 226 11.26 -10.39 5.67
CA GLY A 226 11.45 -9.02 6.16
C GLY A 226 12.88 -8.50 5.96
N GLU A 227 13.56 -8.95 4.92
CA GLU A 227 14.90 -8.50 4.53
C GLU A 227 14.87 -7.33 3.56
N TRP A 228 15.93 -6.51 3.59
CA TRP A 228 16.04 -5.34 2.73
C TRP A 228 16.11 -5.76 1.26
N GLY A 229 15.16 -5.29 0.46
CA GLY A 229 15.11 -5.57 -0.97
C GLY A 229 16.28 -4.98 -1.75
N GLU A 230 16.78 -5.74 -2.72
CA GLU A 230 17.77 -5.24 -3.69
C GLU A 230 17.13 -4.28 -4.69
N THR A 231 17.90 -3.31 -5.17
CA THR A 231 17.45 -2.29 -6.13
C THR A 231 17.55 -2.74 -7.59
N GLY A 232 18.03 -3.97 -7.84
CA GLY A 232 18.31 -4.46 -9.20
C GLY A 232 17.10 -5.11 -9.88
N GLY A 233 16.94 -4.86 -11.18
CA GLY A 233 16.02 -5.62 -12.03
C GLY A 233 14.62 -5.05 -12.21
N LEU A 234 14.26 -3.91 -11.59
CA LEU A 234 12.97 -3.26 -11.85
C LEU A 234 12.77 -2.97 -13.35
N ILE A 235 11.56 -3.19 -13.85
CA ILE A 235 11.25 -3.05 -15.28
C ILE A 235 10.92 -1.61 -15.64
N LEU A 236 10.07 -0.95 -14.84
CA LEU A 236 9.59 0.41 -15.06
C LEU A 236 10.12 1.33 -13.95
N HIS A 237 10.89 2.34 -14.36
CA HIS A 237 11.46 3.36 -13.47
C HIS A 237 10.85 4.75 -13.69
N ASN A 238 10.07 4.87 -14.75
CA ASN A 238 9.56 6.08 -15.37
C ASN A 238 8.12 6.38 -14.93
N TRP A 239 7.81 6.12 -13.66
CA TRP A 239 6.48 6.32 -13.10
C TRP A 239 6.53 7.13 -11.81
N GLU A 240 5.45 7.86 -11.53
CA GLU A 240 5.27 8.59 -10.28
C GLU A 240 3.79 8.63 -9.86
N THR A 241 3.57 8.74 -8.56
CA THR A 241 2.22 9.02 -8.03
C THR A 241 1.94 10.50 -8.12
N ALA A 242 0.79 10.88 -8.67
CA ALA A 242 0.37 12.27 -8.78
C ALA A 242 -1.14 12.42 -8.58
N GLU A 243 -1.55 13.58 -8.08
CA GLU A 243 -2.96 13.99 -8.14
C GLU A 243 -3.23 14.43 -9.58
N ILE A 244 -3.88 13.56 -10.35
CA ILE A 244 -4.17 13.73 -11.78
C ILE A 244 -5.67 13.93 -12.00
N SER A 245 -6.04 14.67 -13.04
CA SER A 245 -7.44 14.97 -13.34
C SER A 245 -8.26 13.67 -13.50
N GLN A 246 -9.44 13.64 -12.91
CA GLN A 246 -10.39 12.54 -13.08
C GLN A 246 -11.40 12.83 -14.21
N GLU A 247 -11.34 14.02 -14.82
CA GLU A 247 -12.17 14.39 -15.95
C GLU A 247 -11.62 13.78 -17.24
N LEU A 248 -12.40 12.89 -17.86
CA LEU A 248 -11.96 12.12 -19.03
C LEU A 248 -11.63 12.98 -20.26
N ASN A 249 -12.17 14.19 -20.34
CA ASN A 249 -11.95 15.11 -21.46
C ASN A 249 -10.62 15.88 -21.36
N ASP A 250 -9.90 15.77 -20.24
CA ASP A 250 -8.59 16.40 -20.09
C ASP A 250 -7.46 15.61 -20.78
N TYR A 251 -7.78 14.43 -21.31
CA TYR A 251 -6.88 13.49 -21.95
C TYR A 251 -7.18 13.38 -23.46
N ASP A 252 -6.14 13.17 -24.26
CA ASP A 252 -6.23 13.03 -25.72
C ASP A 252 -7.02 11.77 -26.12
N ASP A 253 -6.93 10.72 -25.32
CA ASP A 253 -7.68 9.48 -25.50
C ASP A 253 -7.83 8.72 -24.18
N ILE A 254 -8.85 7.85 -24.10
CA ILE A 254 -9.13 7.00 -22.95
C ILE A 254 -9.26 5.55 -23.40
N ALA A 255 -8.63 4.65 -22.65
CA ALA A 255 -8.72 3.21 -22.84
C ALA A 255 -8.93 2.50 -21.49
N ILE A 256 -9.42 1.27 -21.54
CA ILE A 256 -9.53 0.40 -20.37
C ILE A 256 -8.67 -0.84 -20.61
N GLY A 257 -7.83 -1.18 -19.65
CA GLY A 257 -7.08 -2.44 -19.62
C GLY A 257 -7.74 -3.44 -18.68
N GLN A 258 -7.86 -4.70 -19.10
CA GLN A 258 -8.44 -5.78 -18.31
C GLN A 258 -7.55 -7.01 -18.30
N ASP A 259 -7.11 -7.44 -17.13
CA ASP A 259 -6.57 -8.78 -16.92
C ASP A 259 -7.54 -9.62 -16.08
N PHE A 260 -7.76 -10.87 -16.50
CA PHE A 260 -8.76 -11.74 -15.88
C PHE A 260 -8.13 -12.68 -14.88
N GLY A 261 -8.54 -12.61 -13.62
CA GLY A 261 -8.04 -13.46 -12.54
C GLY A 261 -9.13 -13.98 -11.61
N PHE A 262 -9.09 -15.26 -11.24
CA PHE A 262 -9.95 -15.77 -10.16
C PHE A 262 -9.11 -16.14 -8.93
N ASN A 263 -8.11 -16.99 -9.13
CA ASN A 263 -7.10 -17.34 -8.12
C ASN A 263 -5.96 -16.29 -8.01
N HIS A 264 -5.91 -15.38 -8.99
CA HIS A 264 -5.07 -14.17 -9.05
C HIS A 264 -6.02 -12.97 -9.21
N ALA A 265 -5.53 -11.74 -9.10
CA ALA A 265 -6.44 -10.60 -9.09
C ALA A 265 -7.10 -10.39 -10.46
N ASN A 266 -8.40 -10.07 -10.46
CA ASN A 266 -9.05 -9.46 -11.60
C ASN A 266 -8.72 -7.96 -11.58
N ALA A 267 -7.91 -7.51 -12.54
CA ALA A 267 -7.41 -6.13 -12.58
C ALA A 267 -8.02 -5.38 -13.76
N ILE A 268 -8.69 -4.27 -13.47
CA ILE A 268 -9.27 -3.33 -14.44
C ILE A 268 -8.62 -1.97 -14.22
N LEU A 269 -8.01 -1.40 -15.25
CA LEU A 269 -7.41 -0.07 -15.18
C LEU A 269 -8.08 0.88 -16.16
N LEU A 270 -8.52 2.04 -15.67
CA LEU A 270 -8.94 3.15 -16.52
C LEU A 270 -7.73 4.02 -16.84
N LEU A 271 -7.41 4.12 -18.13
CA LEU A 271 -6.20 4.78 -18.62
C LEU A 271 -6.53 6.03 -19.42
N GLY A 272 -5.82 7.11 -19.14
CA GLY A 272 -5.74 8.31 -19.99
C GLY A 272 -4.41 8.37 -20.73
N PHE A 273 -4.43 8.96 -21.92
CA PHE A 273 -3.23 9.30 -22.68
C PHE A 273 -3.23 10.78 -22.98
N LYS A 274 -2.12 11.44 -22.67
CA LYS A 274 -1.97 12.88 -22.89
C LYS A 274 -0.49 13.23 -23.06
N ASP A 275 -0.17 14.05 -24.06
CA ASP A 275 1.19 14.56 -24.28
C ASP A 275 2.24 13.44 -24.34
N ASP A 276 1.90 12.32 -25.00
CA ASP A 276 2.68 11.08 -25.09
C ASP A 276 2.92 10.34 -23.75
N ASN A 277 2.22 10.70 -22.68
CA ASN A 277 2.32 10.05 -21.37
C ASN A 277 1.06 9.24 -21.04
N VAL A 278 1.23 8.25 -20.15
CA VAL A 278 0.16 7.35 -19.70
C VAL A 278 -0.27 7.75 -18.29
N TYR A 279 -1.58 7.80 -18.07
CA TYR A 279 -2.21 8.19 -16.82
C TYR A 279 -3.11 7.05 -16.33
N ILE A 280 -2.86 6.51 -15.15
CA ILE A 280 -3.70 5.47 -14.52
C ILE A 280 -4.67 6.17 -13.57
N LEU A 281 -5.91 6.34 -14.01
CA LEU A 281 -6.91 7.20 -13.36
C LEU A 281 -7.58 6.50 -12.18
N SER A 282 -7.96 5.23 -12.38
CA SER A 282 -8.59 4.39 -11.38
C SER A 282 -8.27 2.92 -11.63
N GLU A 283 -8.41 2.12 -10.56
CA GLU A 283 -8.27 0.67 -10.60
C GLU A 283 -9.50 0.00 -9.97
N ILE A 284 -9.89 -1.16 -10.52
CA ILE A 284 -10.69 -2.17 -9.84
C ILE A 284 -9.78 -3.38 -9.73
N TYR A 285 -9.55 -3.87 -8.51
CA TYR A 285 -8.56 -4.90 -8.25
C TYR A 285 -9.11 -5.84 -7.18
N GLU A 286 -9.64 -6.98 -7.61
CA GLU A 286 -10.46 -7.86 -6.78
C GLU A 286 -10.06 -9.33 -6.92
N TYR A 287 -10.28 -10.12 -5.87
CA TYR A 287 -10.00 -11.56 -5.85
C TYR A 287 -11.29 -12.36 -5.72
N GLU A 288 -11.31 -13.58 -6.26
CA GLU A 288 -12.40 -14.56 -6.07
C GLU A 288 -13.80 -14.06 -6.48
N LYS A 289 -13.87 -13.02 -7.32
CA LYS A 289 -15.11 -12.49 -7.87
C LYS A 289 -15.43 -13.07 -9.25
N ASP A 290 -16.69 -13.40 -9.45
CA ASP A 290 -17.17 -13.78 -10.77
C ASP A 290 -17.36 -12.56 -11.70
N THR A 291 -17.59 -12.82 -12.98
CA THR A 291 -17.74 -11.73 -13.98
C THR A 291 -18.98 -10.88 -13.75
N SER A 292 -20.04 -11.42 -13.16
CA SER A 292 -21.28 -10.68 -12.86
C SER A 292 -21.04 -9.70 -11.69
N GLU A 293 -20.37 -10.15 -10.64
CA GLU A 293 -19.99 -9.28 -9.51
C GLU A 293 -19.05 -8.15 -9.96
N LEU A 294 -18.12 -8.44 -10.88
CA LEU A 294 -17.22 -7.43 -11.43
C LEU A 294 -17.94 -6.40 -12.29
N LEU A 295 -18.99 -6.80 -13.01
CA LEU A 295 -19.84 -5.88 -13.77
C LEU A 295 -20.57 -4.92 -12.83
N GLU A 296 -21.13 -5.41 -11.73
CA GLU A 296 -21.79 -4.56 -10.72
C GLU A 296 -20.80 -3.56 -10.11
N LEU A 297 -19.57 -4.00 -9.80
CA LEU A 297 -18.51 -3.12 -9.30
C LEU A 297 -18.11 -2.07 -10.34
N ALA A 298 -17.94 -2.46 -11.60
CA ALA A 298 -17.59 -1.53 -12.67
C ALA A 298 -18.68 -0.47 -12.89
N GLU A 299 -19.95 -0.84 -12.78
CA GLU A 299 -21.06 0.14 -12.83
C GLU A 299 -21.04 1.07 -11.62
N LYS A 300 -20.86 0.53 -10.41
CA LYS A 300 -20.80 1.31 -9.17
C LYS A 300 -19.60 2.28 -9.15
N CYS A 301 -18.47 1.87 -9.71
CA CYS A 301 -17.27 2.69 -9.85
C CYS A 301 -17.35 3.67 -11.03
N GLY A 302 -18.44 3.66 -11.82
CA GLY A 302 -18.64 4.58 -12.93
C GLY A 302 -17.73 4.31 -14.13
N LEU A 303 -17.30 3.06 -14.34
CA LEU A 303 -16.41 2.70 -15.45
C LEU A 303 -17.12 2.95 -16.80
N PRO A 304 -16.53 3.74 -17.73
CA PRO A 304 -17.23 4.20 -18.91
C PRO A 304 -17.42 3.08 -19.95
N LYS A 305 -18.68 2.80 -20.31
CA LYS A 305 -19.04 1.74 -21.28
C LYS A 305 -18.64 2.07 -22.73
N ASN A 306 -18.52 3.35 -23.06
CA ASN A 306 -18.28 3.83 -24.44
C ASN A 306 -16.79 3.87 -24.84
N ARG A 307 -15.87 3.49 -23.95
CA ARG A 307 -14.42 3.44 -24.20
C ARG A 307 -13.97 2.03 -24.53
N GLU A 308 -12.91 1.91 -25.33
CA GLU A 308 -12.38 0.60 -25.72
C GLU A 308 -11.75 -0.09 -24.51
N MET A 309 -12.18 -1.33 -24.26
CA MET A 309 -11.66 -2.18 -23.20
C MET A 309 -10.86 -3.31 -23.82
N TRP A 310 -9.56 -3.36 -23.53
CA TRP A 310 -8.62 -4.34 -24.04
C TRP A 310 -8.38 -5.42 -22.98
N CYS A 311 -8.81 -6.63 -23.28
CA CYS A 311 -8.78 -7.76 -22.37
C CYS A 311 -7.76 -8.82 -22.81
N ASP A 312 -7.30 -9.64 -21.88
CA ASP A 312 -6.58 -10.86 -22.25
C ASP A 312 -7.42 -11.73 -23.19
N SER A 313 -6.78 -12.13 -24.28
CA SER A 313 -7.27 -13.02 -25.34
C SER A 313 -7.63 -14.44 -24.88
N ALA A 314 -7.12 -14.92 -23.74
CA ALA A 314 -7.32 -16.29 -23.28
C ALA A 314 -8.74 -16.58 -22.77
N GLU A 315 -9.56 -15.56 -22.52
CA GLU A 315 -10.86 -15.66 -21.85
C GLU A 315 -12.03 -15.13 -22.74
N PRO A 316 -12.32 -15.76 -23.89
CA PRO A 316 -13.29 -15.26 -24.87
C PRO A 316 -14.72 -15.18 -24.31
N ASP A 317 -15.10 -16.07 -23.40
CA ASP A 317 -16.44 -16.09 -22.81
C ASP A 317 -16.66 -14.88 -21.87
N ARG A 318 -15.66 -14.52 -21.06
CA ARG A 318 -15.72 -13.32 -20.21
C ARG A 318 -15.83 -12.06 -21.07
N ILE A 319 -15.05 -11.96 -22.15
CA ILE A 319 -15.17 -10.84 -23.11
C ILE A 319 -16.59 -10.75 -23.67
N LYS A 320 -17.23 -11.88 -24.00
CA LYS A 320 -18.61 -11.91 -24.48
C LYS A 320 -19.61 -11.41 -23.41
N MET A 321 -19.38 -11.72 -22.13
CA MET A 321 -20.20 -11.19 -21.03
C MET A 321 -20.07 -9.67 -20.90
N TRP A 322 -18.85 -9.13 -20.92
CA TRP A 322 -18.61 -7.68 -20.89
C TRP A 322 -19.28 -6.96 -22.07
N LYS A 323 -19.19 -7.53 -23.27
CA LYS A 323 -19.92 -7.02 -24.45
C LYS A 323 -21.43 -6.99 -24.26
N LYS A 324 -22.01 -8.06 -23.70
CA LYS A 324 -23.47 -8.12 -23.41
C LYS A 324 -23.90 -7.07 -22.40
N ALA A 325 -23.05 -6.72 -21.44
CA ALA A 325 -23.30 -5.67 -20.45
C ALA A 325 -23.12 -4.23 -21.00
N GLY A 326 -22.75 -4.09 -22.29
CA GLY A 326 -22.64 -2.82 -23.00
C GLY A 326 -21.22 -2.25 -23.08
N TYR A 327 -20.21 -2.92 -22.55
CA TYR A 327 -18.82 -2.48 -22.65
C TYR A 327 -18.21 -2.82 -24.02
N ARG A 328 -17.38 -1.93 -24.54
CA ARG A 328 -16.63 -2.16 -25.80
C ARG A 328 -15.39 -3.05 -25.58
N ALA A 329 -15.59 -4.22 -24.99
CA ALA A 329 -14.54 -5.20 -24.71
C ALA A 329 -14.01 -5.86 -26.00
N LYS A 330 -12.69 -5.99 -26.11
CA LYS A 330 -11.98 -6.58 -27.24
C LYS A 330 -10.77 -7.37 -26.71
N ALA A 331 -10.49 -8.51 -27.32
CA ALA A 331 -9.26 -9.25 -27.04
C ALA A 331 -8.07 -8.48 -27.62
N VAL A 332 -6.97 -8.43 -26.87
CA VAL A 332 -5.68 -8.01 -27.43
C VAL A 332 -5.23 -8.96 -28.54
N THR A 333 -4.65 -8.42 -29.61
CA THR A 333 -4.19 -9.24 -30.74
C THR A 333 -2.70 -9.49 -30.60
N LYS A 334 -2.32 -10.70 -30.19
CA LYS A 334 -0.91 -11.11 -30.17
C LYS A 334 -0.42 -11.12 -31.62
N GLU A 335 0.59 -10.32 -31.95
CA GLU A 335 1.24 -10.33 -33.28
C GLU A 335 1.78 -11.74 -33.56
N LYS A 336 2.11 -12.09 -34.83
CA LYS A 336 2.71 -13.41 -35.20
C LYS A 336 4.13 -13.56 -34.62
N SER A 337 4.21 -13.57 -33.30
CA SER A 337 5.39 -13.53 -32.45
C SER A 337 5.08 -14.31 -31.19
N THR A 338 6.10 -14.83 -30.53
CA THR A 338 5.96 -15.50 -29.22
C THR A 338 5.38 -14.54 -28.17
N ALA A 339 4.67 -15.07 -27.17
CA ALA A 339 4.11 -14.27 -26.07
C ALA A 339 5.16 -13.37 -25.37
N GLN A 340 6.38 -13.86 -25.21
CA GLN A 340 7.51 -13.11 -24.66
C GLN A 340 7.86 -11.87 -25.48
N LYS A 341 8.02 -12.01 -26.81
CA LYS A 341 8.28 -10.88 -27.72
C LYS A 341 7.15 -9.85 -27.71
N TYR A 342 5.90 -10.31 -27.62
CA TYR A 342 4.75 -9.41 -27.51
C TYR A 342 4.78 -8.61 -26.20
N GLN A 343 5.08 -9.26 -25.09
CA GLN A 343 5.23 -8.62 -23.78
C GLN A 343 6.39 -7.61 -23.76
N ALA A 344 7.55 -7.99 -24.32
CA ALA A 344 8.72 -7.11 -24.41
C ALA A 344 8.40 -5.83 -25.21
N ALA A 345 7.71 -5.94 -26.35
CA ALA A 345 7.32 -4.78 -27.15
C ALA A 345 6.38 -3.81 -26.41
N GLN A 346 5.49 -4.32 -25.55
CA GLN A 346 4.63 -3.48 -24.71
C GLN A 346 5.45 -2.80 -23.60
N ILE A 347 6.37 -3.52 -22.98
CA ILE A 347 7.27 -3.00 -21.94
C ILE A 347 8.15 -1.87 -22.50
N ASP A 348 8.77 -2.08 -23.66
CA ASP A 348 9.64 -1.08 -24.28
C ASP A 348 8.87 0.18 -24.68
N TRP A 349 7.63 0.02 -25.14
CA TRP A 349 6.75 1.17 -25.44
C TRP A 349 6.40 1.96 -24.17
N LEU A 350 6.17 1.28 -23.05
CA LEU A 350 5.91 1.90 -21.75
C LEU A 350 7.16 2.61 -21.21
N LYS A 351 8.35 2.01 -21.32
CA LYS A 351 9.63 2.59 -20.85
C LYS A 351 9.97 3.95 -21.48
N GLN A 352 9.41 4.26 -22.65
CA GLN A 352 9.68 5.51 -23.37
C GLN A 352 8.82 6.70 -22.92
N ARG A 353 7.90 6.53 -21.97
CA ARG A 353 6.86 7.52 -21.62
C ARG A 353 6.79 7.73 -20.12
N LYS A 354 6.38 8.89 -19.62
CA LYS A 354 6.06 8.96 -18.19
C LYS A 354 4.73 8.27 -17.90
N ILE A 355 4.68 7.59 -16.76
CA ILE A 355 3.48 6.94 -16.25
C ILE A 355 3.06 7.65 -14.95
N PHE A 356 1.93 8.33 -14.97
CA PHE A 356 1.38 8.99 -13.80
C PHE A 356 0.28 8.12 -13.20
N VAL A 357 0.33 7.86 -11.91
CA VAL A 357 -0.62 6.98 -11.22
C VAL A 357 -1.39 7.78 -10.18
N HIS A 358 -2.72 7.75 -10.27
CA HIS A 358 -3.56 8.39 -9.26
C HIS A 358 -3.34 7.72 -7.90
N THR A 359 -3.29 8.50 -6.83
CA THR A 359 -2.92 8.05 -5.48
C THR A 359 -3.88 7.03 -4.87
N SER A 360 -5.09 6.88 -5.42
CA SER A 360 -6.03 5.83 -5.03
C SER A 360 -5.69 4.45 -5.57
N CYS A 361 -4.83 4.33 -6.60
CA CYS A 361 -4.51 3.07 -7.28
C CYS A 361 -3.42 2.27 -6.52
N LYS A 362 -3.71 1.90 -5.27
CA LYS A 362 -2.73 1.33 -4.34
C LYS A 362 -2.16 0.00 -4.82
N ASN A 363 -2.98 -0.85 -5.44
CA ASN A 363 -2.52 -2.15 -5.92
C ASN A 363 -1.57 -1.96 -7.10
N THR A 364 -1.92 -1.09 -8.04
CA THR A 364 -1.06 -0.75 -9.19
C THR A 364 0.27 -0.12 -8.74
N ILE A 365 0.25 0.80 -7.76
CA ILE A 365 1.46 1.39 -7.18
C ILE A 365 2.34 0.29 -6.55
N SER A 366 1.72 -0.63 -5.80
CA SER A 366 2.41 -1.77 -5.21
C SER A 366 3.07 -2.63 -6.29
N GLU A 367 2.35 -3.00 -7.36
CA GLU A 367 2.90 -3.78 -8.47
C GLU A 367 4.03 -3.05 -9.22
N LEU A 368 3.85 -1.78 -9.61
CA LEU A 368 4.88 -0.98 -10.29
C LEU A 368 6.18 -0.90 -9.48
N SER A 369 6.07 -0.81 -8.15
CA SER A 369 7.23 -0.71 -7.25
C SER A 369 8.05 -1.99 -7.12
N GLN A 370 7.53 -3.13 -7.59
CA GLN A 370 8.15 -4.45 -7.43
C GLN A 370 8.27 -5.23 -8.75
N TRP A 371 7.70 -4.75 -9.85
CA TRP A 371 7.72 -5.45 -11.14
C TRP A 371 9.13 -5.47 -11.72
N LYS A 372 9.73 -6.66 -11.77
CA LYS A 372 11.15 -6.87 -12.06
C LYS A 372 11.37 -7.97 -13.09
N TRP A 373 12.51 -7.92 -13.76
CA TRP A 373 13.03 -8.97 -14.62
C TRP A 373 13.42 -10.20 -13.79
N LYS A 374 13.15 -11.38 -14.34
CA LYS A 374 13.61 -12.64 -13.78
C LYS A 374 15.14 -12.69 -13.86
N LYS A 375 15.78 -13.21 -12.81
CA LYS A 375 17.24 -13.33 -12.74
C LYS A 375 17.61 -14.81 -12.91
N ASP A 376 18.57 -15.09 -13.77
CA ASP A 376 19.15 -16.43 -13.88
C ASP A 376 20.02 -16.70 -12.64
N GLU A 377 19.70 -17.76 -11.90
CA GLU A 377 20.38 -18.08 -10.64
C GLU A 377 21.80 -18.62 -10.84
N LYS A 378 22.15 -19.12 -12.04
CA LYS A 378 23.47 -19.68 -12.36
C LYS A 378 24.43 -18.62 -12.89
N THR A 379 23.95 -17.73 -13.75
CA THR A 379 24.78 -16.68 -14.37
C THR A 379 24.69 -15.35 -13.62
N GLY A 380 23.61 -15.13 -12.85
CA GLY A 380 23.34 -13.87 -12.18
C GLY A 380 22.81 -12.76 -13.11
N GLU A 381 22.59 -13.05 -14.39
CA GLU A 381 22.08 -12.11 -15.38
C GLU A 381 20.55 -11.99 -15.35
N TYR A 382 20.02 -10.83 -15.76
CA TYR A 382 18.58 -10.66 -15.90
C TYR A 382 18.12 -11.18 -17.27
N LEU A 383 17.03 -11.92 -17.27
CA LEU A 383 16.34 -12.42 -18.45
C LEU A 383 15.31 -11.40 -18.94
N ASP A 384 15.05 -11.38 -20.24
CA ASP A 384 13.97 -10.59 -20.86
C ASP A 384 12.56 -11.20 -20.61
N GLU A 385 12.36 -11.73 -19.41
CA GLU A 385 11.10 -12.29 -18.93
C GLU A 385 10.78 -11.66 -17.57
N PRO A 386 9.65 -10.94 -17.41
CA PRO A 386 9.22 -10.45 -16.12
C PRO A 386 8.95 -11.58 -15.13
N VAL A 387 9.17 -11.35 -13.84
CA VAL A 387 8.73 -12.28 -12.81
C VAL A 387 7.19 -12.30 -12.79
N PRO A 388 6.53 -13.46 -12.98
CA PRO A 388 5.07 -13.58 -13.00
C PRO A 388 4.52 -13.59 -11.57
N PHE A 389 4.68 -12.46 -10.87
CA PHE A 389 4.28 -12.31 -9.48
C PHE A 389 3.71 -10.92 -9.23
N LEU A 390 2.43 -10.88 -8.80
CA LEU A 390 1.67 -9.63 -8.61
C LEU A 390 1.88 -8.70 -9.80
N ASP A 391 1.53 -9.22 -10.97
CA ASP A 391 1.65 -8.56 -12.27
C ASP A 391 0.31 -8.42 -12.97
N ASP A 392 -0.81 -8.61 -12.25
CA ASP A 392 -2.17 -8.55 -12.79
C ASP A 392 -2.50 -7.11 -13.27
N ALA A 393 -2.17 -6.09 -12.47
CA ALA A 393 -2.28 -4.69 -12.90
C ALA A 393 -1.25 -4.36 -13.99
N MET A 394 -0.07 -4.98 -13.98
CA MET A 394 0.93 -4.80 -15.05
C MET A 394 0.47 -5.39 -16.38
N ALA A 395 -0.21 -6.54 -16.34
CA ALA A 395 -0.85 -7.14 -17.49
C ALA A 395 -2.00 -6.26 -17.99
N ALA A 396 -2.89 -5.81 -17.10
CA ALA A 396 -3.98 -4.89 -17.45
C ALA A 396 -3.44 -3.59 -18.08
N LEU A 397 -2.38 -3.00 -17.53
CA LEU A 397 -1.72 -1.81 -18.08
C LEU A 397 -1.19 -2.08 -19.50
N ARG A 398 -0.44 -3.17 -19.68
CA ARG A 398 0.09 -3.57 -21.00
C ARG A 398 -1.02 -3.78 -22.03
N TYR A 399 -2.13 -4.40 -21.64
CA TYR A 399 -3.28 -4.61 -22.54
C TYR A 399 -3.98 -3.30 -22.87
N GLY A 400 -4.20 -2.44 -21.87
CA GLY A 400 -4.89 -1.15 -22.05
C GLY A 400 -4.18 -0.19 -23.01
N VAL A 401 -2.85 -0.23 -23.09
CA VAL A 401 -2.07 0.62 -24.02
C VAL A 401 -1.99 0.08 -25.45
N GLU A 402 -2.59 -1.08 -25.74
CA GLU A 402 -2.49 -1.75 -27.04
C GLU A 402 -2.90 -0.83 -28.21
N ARG A 403 -3.98 -0.06 -28.04
CA ARG A 403 -4.46 0.89 -29.04
C ARG A 403 -3.41 1.94 -29.40
N TRP A 404 -2.74 2.50 -28.40
CA TRP A 404 -1.75 3.57 -28.59
C TRP A 404 -0.45 3.01 -29.15
N ARG A 405 -0.02 1.84 -28.66
CA ARG A 405 1.17 1.13 -29.16
C ARG A 405 1.05 0.78 -30.65
N LYS A 406 -0.13 0.33 -31.08
CA LYS A 406 -0.37 -0.13 -32.46
C LYS A 406 -0.87 0.95 -33.42
N LYS A 407 -1.08 2.18 -32.96
CA LYS A 407 -1.53 3.27 -33.83
C LYS A 407 -0.44 3.50 -34.87
N LYS A 408 -0.72 3.19 -36.14
CA LYS A 408 0.19 3.51 -37.25
C LYS A 408 0.45 5.01 -37.20
N LYS A 409 1.72 5.42 -37.10
CA LYS A 409 2.12 6.77 -37.47
C LYS A 409 1.70 6.93 -38.93
N TRP A 410 0.62 7.65 -39.19
CA TRP A 410 0.41 8.21 -40.51
C TRP A 410 1.59 9.16 -40.71
N LEU A 411 2.44 8.83 -41.70
CA LEU A 411 3.52 9.70 -42.13
C LEU A 411 2.90 11.08 -42.41
N LEU A 412 3.42 12.09 -41.72
CA LEU A 412 3.26 13.49 -42.07
C LEU A 412 3.83 13.75 -43.47
#